data_AF-A0A5K1GXN8-F1
#
_entry.id   AF-A0A5K1GXN8-F1
#
_cell.length_a   1.000
_cell.length_b   1.000
_cell.length_c   1.000
_cell.angle_alpha   90.00
_cell.angle_beta   90.00
_cell.angle_gamma   90.00
#
_symmetry.space_group_name_H-M   'P 1'
#
loop_
_entity.id
_entity.type
_entity.pdbx_description
1 polymer ?
#
loop_
_entity_poly.entity_id
_entity_poly.type
_entity_poly.pdbx_seq_one_letter_code
_entity_poly.pdbx_strand_id
1 'polypeptide(L)' 'HNARGILSMANSGPNTNGSQFFITYAKQPHLNGLYTIFGRVIHGFEVLDLMEK' A
#
# COMPACT_ATOMS: atom_id res chain seq x y z
N HIS A 1 4.07 6.03 3.01
CA HIS A 1 4.16 5.42 1.67
C HIS A 1 5.36 5.98 0.91
N ASN A 2 6.57 5.61 1.31
CA ASN A 2 7.82 6.23 0.85
C ASN A 2 8.59 5.41 -0.20
N ALA A 3 8.06 4.27 -0.64
CA ALA A 3 8.70 3.36 -1.59
C ALA A 3 7.64 2.54 -2.36
N ARG A 4 8.08 1.80 -3.38
CA ARG A 4 7.33 0.68 -3.98
C ARG A 4 7.24 -0.47 -2.98
N GLY A 5 6.14 -1.23 -3.04
CA GLY A 5 5.92 -2.42 -2.23
C GLY A 5 5.45 -2.14 -0.81
N ILE A 6 4.97 -0.94 -0.48
CA ILE A 6 4.40 -0.67 0.86
C ILE A 6 3.00 -1.23 0.94
N LEU A 7 2.74 -2.08 1.94
CA LEU A 7 1.43 -2.66 2.22
C LEU A 7 0.69 -1.79 3.24
N SER A 8 -0.51 -1.35 2.88
CA SER A 8 -1.31 -0.43 3.69
C SER A 8 -2.80 -0.72 3.59
N MET A 9 -3.55 -0.38 4.64
CA MET A 9 -5.01 -0.54 4.71
C MET A 9 -5.69 0.51 3.84
N ALA A 10 -6.70 0.11 3.06
CA ALA A 10 -7.66 1.04 2.48
C ALA A 10 -8.78 1.35 3.50
N ASN A 11 -9.33 2.55 3.41
CA ASN A 11 -10.40 3.04 4.28
C ASN A 11 -11.25 4.10 3.56
N SER A 12 -12.38 4.45 4.18
CA SER A 12 -13.34 5.48 3.77
C SER A 12 -13.36 6.64 4.77
N GLY A 13 -12.25 6.88 5.48
CA GLY A 13 -12.12 7.85 6.55
C GLY A 13 -11.52 7.27 7.84
N PRO A 14 -11.35 8.11 8.88
CA PRO A 14 -10.76 7.69 10.15
C PRO A 14 -11.53 6.51 10.77
N ASN A 15 -10.80 5.50 11.22
CA ASN A 15 -11.33 4.31 11.91
C ASN A 15 -12.30 3.42 11.10
N THR A 16 -12.27 3.50 9.77
CA THR A 16 -13.09 2.62 8.91
C THR A 16 -12.26 1.55 8.20
N ASN A 17 -11.19 1.06 8.82
CA ASN A 17 -10.41 -0.04 8.24
C ASN A 17 -11.28 -1.32 8.24
N GLY A 18 -11.37 -1.98 7.10
CA GLY A 18 -12.04 -3.26 6.94
C GLY A 18 -11.05 -4.35 6.56
N SER A 19 -11.27 -4.99 5.41
CA SER A 19 -10.37 -6.02 4.84
C SER A 19 -9.61 -5.54 3.61
N GLN A 20 -10.00 -4.42 3.01
CA GLN A 20 -9.34 -3.90 1.81
C GLN A 20 -7.96 -3.35 2.15
N PHE A 21 -6.98 -3.73 1.35
CA PHE A 21 -5.60 -3.26 1.44
C PHE A 21 -5.08 -2.95 0.04
N PHE A 22 -3.95 -2.25 -0.03
CA PHE A 22 -3.24 -1.99 -1.27
C PHE A 22 -1.73 -2.15 -1.07
N ILE A 23 -1.04 -2.43 -2.18
CA ILE A 23 0.42 -2.41 -2.26
C ILE A 23 0.81 -1.25 -3.18
N THR A 24 1.73 -0.40 -2.75
CA THR A 24 2.14 0.75 -3.57
C THR A 24 3.03 0.32 -4.73
N TYR A 25 2.75 0.83 -5.93
CA TYR A 25 3.67 0.69 -7.06
C TYR A 25 4.78 1.76 -7.10
N ALA A 26 4.57 2.91 -6.45
CA ALA A 26 5.58 3.97 -6.32
C ALA A 26 5.48 4.67 -4.97
N LYS A 27 6.33 5.66 -4.71
CA LYS A 27 6.17 6.53 -3.53
C LYS A 27 4.82 7.27 -3.64
N GLN A 28 4.03 7.28 -2.57
CA GLN A 28 2.73 7.97 -2.51
C GLN A 28 2.61 8.87 -1.27
N PRO A 29 3.36 9.99 -1.17
CA PRO A 29 3.46 10.79 0.06
C PRO A 29 2.13 11.36 0.56
N HIS A 30 1.19 11.63 -0.35
CA HIS A 30 -0.12 12.20 -0.03
C HIS A 30 -1.01 11.26 0.82
N LEU A 31 -0.66 9.97 0.89
CA LEU A 31 -1.36 8.97 1.71
C LEU A 31 -0.86 8.92 3.16
N ASN A 32 0.21 9.65 3.51
CA ASN A 32 0.80 9.62 4.84
C ASN A 32 -0.16 10.20 5.90
N GLY A 33 -0.31 9.50 7.03
CA GLY A 33 -1.21 9.90 8.11
C GLY A 33 -2.70 9.59 7.85
N LEU A 34 -3.06 9.19 6.63
CA LEU A 34 -4.43 8.84 6.25
C LEU A 34 -4.67 7.32 6.18
N TYR A 35 -3.65 6.56 5.80
CA TYR A 35 -3.73 5.11 5.63
C TYR A 35 -2.66 4.39 6.46
N THR A 36 -3.09 3.35 7.17
CA THR A 36 -2.24 2.61 8.10
C THR A 36 -1.33 1.63 7.35
N ILE A 37 -0.03 1.86 7.43
CA ILE A 37 0.98 0.93 6.93
C ILE A 37 1.12 -0.22 7.92
N PHE A 38 1.10 -1.46 7.42
CA PHE A 38 1.26 -2.66 8.25
C PHE A 38 2.22 -3.69 7.67
N GLY A 39 2.90 -3.39 6.55
CA GLY A 39 3.93 -4.25 6.01
C GLY A 39 4.65 -3.68 4.78
N ARG A 40 5.55 -4.48 4.23
CA ARG A 40 6.19 -4.23 2.95
C ARG A 40 6.50 -5.55 2.24
N VAL A 41 6.46 -5.52 0.91
CA VAL A 41 6.97 -6.59 0.05
C VAL A 41 8.47 -6.73 0.28
N ILE A 42 8.93 -7.96 0.50
CA ILE A 42 10.36 -8.30 0.67
C ILE A 42 10.90 -9.19 -0.45
N HIS A 43 10.02 -9.82 -1.23
CA HIS A 43 10.32 -10.67 -2.38
C HIS A 43 9.09 -10.74 -3.31
N GLY A 44 9.24 -11.17 -4.56
CA GLY A 44 8.15 -11.23 -5.53
C GLY A 44 7.84 -9.92 -6.26
N PHE A 45 8.83 -9.05 -6.42
CA PHE A 45 8.64 -7.76 -7.13
C PHE A 45 8.31 -7.95 -8.60
N GLU A 46 8.81 -9.02 -9.22
CA GLU A 46 8.46 -9.41 -10.59
C GLU A 46 6.97 -9.69 -10.77
N VAL A 47 6.30 -10.24 -9.74
CA VAL A 47 4.84 -10.45 -9.75
C VAL A 47 4.13 -9.11 -9.61
N LEU A 48 4.63 -8.23 -8.73
CA LEU A 48 4.08 -6.90 -8.55
C LEU A 48 4.18 -6.07 -9.85
N ASP A 49 5.28 -6.20 -10.59
CA ASP A 49 5.48 -5.55 -11.89
C ASP A 49 4.51 -6.10 -12.96
N LEU A 50 4.19 -7.39 -12.92
CA LEU A 50 3.17 -7.97 -13.81
C LEU A 50 1.75 -7.48 -13.51
N MET A 51 1.44 -7.18 -12.24
CA MET A 51 0.13 -6.68 -11.81
C MET A 51 -0.11 -5.18 -12.10
N GLU A 52 0.95 -4.40 -12.34
CA GLU A 52 0.85 -2.96 -12.62
C GLU A 52 0.55 -2.62 -14.10
N LYS A 53 0.82 -3.56 -15.01
CA LYS A 53 0.61 -3.37 -16.46
C LYS A 53 -0.83 -3.08 -16.83
#